data_AF-I6R2R4-F1
#
_entry.id   AF-I6R2R4-F1
#
_cell.length_a   1.000
_cell.length_b   1.000
_cell.length_c   1.000
_cell.angle_alpha   90.00
_cell.angle_beta   90.00
_cell.angle_gamma   90.00
#
_symmetry.space_group_name_H-M   'P 1'
#
loop_
_entity.id
_entity.type
_entity.pdbx_description
1 polymer ?
#
loop_
_entity_poly.entity_id
_entity_poly.type
_entity_poly.pdbx_seq_one_letter_code
_entity_poly.pdbx_strand_id
1 'polypeptide(L)'
;RVYGYAVTMRMMFGRRHVTKENVFSDEGRLGEAEKDHLDAIFETLNCLPSFSPADYLEKWFRGWNIDGQEERVVRYVNKVRSYNNPIIDERVELWREKGGKAAVEDWIDTFITLKDENGKYYITPDEVKAQCVE
;
A
#
# COMPACT_ATOMS: atom_id res chain seq x y z
N ARG A 1 4.03 3.55 19.63
CA ARG A 1 3.72 2.54 18.58
C ARG A 1 4.42 2.90 17.25
N VAL A 2 5.73 3.17 17.27
CA VAL A 2 6.48 3.62 16.07
C VAL A 2 7.12 2.44 15.33
N TYR A 3 7.47 1.38 16.05
CA TYR A 3 8.18 0.23 15.48
C TYR A 3 7.36 -0.55 14.46
N GLY A 4 6.06 -0.76 14.67
CA GLY A 4 5.22 -1.54 13.76
C GLY A 4 5.18 -0.96 12.34
N TYR A 5 4.93 0.34 12.22
CA TYR A 5 4.94 1.03 10.93
C TYR A 5 6.33 1.00 10.28
N ALA A 6 7.38 1.35 11.03
CA ALA A 6 8.75 1.38 10.50
C ALA A 6 9.24 0.00 10.02
N VAL A 7 8.90 -1.07 10.73
CA VAL A 7 9.21 -2.45 10.33
C VAL A 7 8.45 -2.82 9.07
N THR A 8 7.14 -2.54 9.01
CA THR A 8 6.31 -2.80 7.83
C THR A 8 6.87 -2.10 6.60
N MET A 9 7.19 -0.81 6.72
CA MET A 9 7.78 -0.03 5.62
C MET A 9 9.14 -0.61 5.18
N ARG A 10 9.97 -1.08 6.13
CA ARG A 10 11.26 -1.70 5.80
C ARG A 10 11.09 -3.03 5.06
N MET A 11 10.15 -3.87 5.49
CA MET A 11 9.91 -5.17 4.86
C MET A 11 9.27 -5.04 3.48
N MET A 12 8.28 -4.14 3.34
CA MET A 12 7.56 -3.93 2.09
C MET A 12 8.40 -3.15 1.09
N PHE A 13 8.96 -2.01 1.49
CA PHE A 13 9.51 -1.00 0.58
C PHE A 13 11.01 -0.75 0.75
N GLY A 14 11.70 -1.50 1.62
CA GLY A 14 13.13 -1.35 1.87
C GLY A 14 13.52 -0.05 2.58
N ARG A 15 12.54 0.78 2.97
CA ARG A 15 12.76 2.12 3.54
C ARG A 15 11.92 2.33 4.78
N ARG A 16 12.36 3.20 5.68
CA ARG A 16 11.62 3.49 6.93
C ARG A 16 10.49 4.51 6.72
N HIS A 17 10.71 5.46 5.82
CA HIS A 17 9.91 6.67 5.68
C HIS A 17 9.14 6.66 4.37
N VAL A 18 7.92 7.20 4.36
CA VAL A 18 7.06 7.17 3.17
C VAL A 18 7.40 8.27 2.16
N THR A 19 7.82 9.43 2.64
CA THR A 19 8.24 10.55 1.79
C THR A 19 9.76 10.59 1.65
N LYS A 20 10.24 11.09 0.51
CA LYS A 20 11.66 11.35 0.26
C LYS A 20 12.15 12.65 0.90
N GLU A 21 11.24 13.54 1.26
CA GLU A 21 11.57 14.88 1.76
C GLU A 21 12.19 14.89 3.15
N ASN A 22 12.34 13.72 3.79
CA ASN A 22 13.19 13.54 4.96
C ASN A 22 12.87 14.54 6.09
N VAL A 23 11.60 14.93 6.23
CA VAL A 23 11.12 15.72 7.39
C VAL A 23 11.02 14.74 8.56
N PHE A 24 12.17 14.53 9.19
CA PHE A 24 12.29 13.60 10.29
C PHE A 24 11.87 14.26 11.60
N SER A 25 11.15 13.50 12.42
CA SER A 25 11.20 13.74 13.85
C SER A 25 12.59 13.31 14.32
N ASP A 26 13.39 14.27 14.79
CA ASP A 26 14.70 14.04 15.42
C ASP A 26 14.65 13.07 16.62
N GLU A 27 13.44 12.71 17.08
CA GLU A 27 13.21 11.85 18.24
C GLU A 27 12.79 10.42 17.87
N GLY A 28 12.97 10.01 16.61
CA GLY A 28 12.64 8.65 16.17
C GLY A 28 11.13 8.34 16.13
N ARG A 29 10.28 9.37 16.11
CA ARG A 29 8.82 9.27 15.97
C ARG A 29 8.41 9.29 14.49
N LEU A 30 7.14 9.02 14.23
CA LEU A 30 6.54 9.21 12.90
C LEU A 30 6.40 10.71 12.61
N GLY A 31 6.82 11.12 11.41
CA GLY A 31 6.51 12.43 10.82
C GLY A 31 5.04 12.55 10.44
N GLU A 32 4.63 13.73 9.98
CA GLU A 32 3.22 14.00 9.66
C GLU A 32 2.68 13.10 8.56
N ALA A 33 3.40 12.95 7.45
CA ALA A 33 3.01 12.07 6.35
C ALA A 33 2.89 10.60 6.77
N GLU A 34 3.69 10.16 7.76
CA GLU A 34 3.67 8.78 8.24
C GLU A 34 2.55 8.54 9.23
N LYS A 35 2.17 9.55 10.01
CA LYS A 35 0.95 9.52 10.81
C LYS A 35 -0.28 9.46 9.92
N ASP A 36 -0.35 10.34 8.92
CA ASP A 36 -1.46 10.38 7.96
C ASP A 36 -1.56 9.07 7.15
N HIS A 37 -0.43 8.51 6.71
CA HIS A 37 -0.40 7.19 6.07
C HIS A 37 -0.87 6.08 7.02
N LEU A 38 -0.37 6.06 8.26
CA LEU A 38 -0.78 5.06 9.26
C LEU A 38 -2.27 5.16 9.60
N ASP A 39 -2.79 6.38 9.76
CA ASP A 39 -4.21 6.63 10.02
C ASP A 39 -5.06 6.16 8.83
N ALA A 40 -4.63 6.40 7.59
CA ALA A 40 -5.32 5.89 6.40
C ALA A 40 -5.31 4.35 6.32
N ILE A 41 -4.22 3.69 6.71
CA ILE A 41 -4.15 2.22 6.81
C ILE A 41 -5.18 1.72 7.84
N PHE A 42 -5.21 2.31 9.04
CA PHE A 42 -6.16 1.91 10.07
C PHE A 42 -7.61 2.19 9.67
N GLU A 43 -7.89 3.31 9.01
CA GLU A 43 -9.24 3.59 8.51
C GLU A 43 -9.65 2.64 7.40
N THR A 44 -8.73 2.22 6.53
CA THR A 44 -9.00 1.17 5.54
C THR A 44 -9.35 -0.15 6.23
N LEU A 45 -8.61 -0.54 7.27
CA LEU A 45 -8.92 -1.72 8.09
C LEU A 45 -10.24 -1.60 8.84
N ASN A 46 -10.59 -0.43 9.35
CA ASN A 46 -11.87 -0.17 10.01
C ASN A 46 -13.06 -0.26 9.04
N CYS A 47 -12.80 -0.13 7.74
CA CYS A 47 -13.83 -0.32 6.70
C CYS A 47 -13.91 -1.77 6.21
N LEU A 48 -13.01 -2.68 6.63
CA LEU A 48 -13.23 -4.11 6.44
C LEU A 48 -14.50 -4.50 7.21
N PRO A 49 -15.41 -5.27 6.60
CA PRO A 49 -16.80 -5.33 7.03
C PRO A 49 -16.90 -5.77 8.48
N SER A 50 -17.31 -4.83 9.33
CA SER A 50 -17.89 -5.13 10.63
C SER A 50 -19.34 -5.56 10.41
N PHE A 51 -19.55 -6.72 9.77
CA PHE A 51 -20.88 -7.32 9.53
C PHE A 51 -21.97 -6.27 9.21
N SER A 52 -21.89 -5.56 8.08
CA SER A 52 -22.95 -4.61 7.72
C SER A 52 -24.20 -5.40 7.33
N PRO A 53 -25.41 -4.99 7.76
CA PRO A 53 -26.66 -5.59 7.25
C PRO A 53 -26.75 -5.53 5.71
N ALA A 54 -26.07 -4.57 5.08
CA ALA A 54 -25.96 -4.45 3.63
C ALA A 54 -25.20 -5.64 3.00
N ASP A 55 -24.26 -6.26 3.71
CA ASP A 55 -23.54 -7.46 3.25
C ASP A 55 -24.47 -8.68 3.13
N TYR A 56 -25.58 -8.70 3.89
CA TYR A 56 -26.60 -9.76 3.84
C TYR A 56 -27.81 -9.41 2.96
N LEU A 57 -28.11 -8.13 2.83
CA LEU A 57 -29.26 -7.60 2.09
C LEU A 57 -28.82 -6.87 0.80
N GLU A 58 -27.68 -7.28 0.23
CA GLU A 58 -27.05 -6.69 -0.97
C GLU A 58 -28.06 -6.48 -2.10
N LYS A 59 -29.00 -7.41 -2.29
CA LYS A 59 -29.99 -7.38 -3.37
C LYS A 59 -30.90 -6.13 -3.37
N TRP A 60 -31.12 -5.52 -2.21
CA TRP A 60 -31.99 -4.34 -2.06
C TRP A 60 -31.21 -3.04 -1.82
N PHE A 61 -29.94 -3.14 -1.45
CA PHE A 61 -29.17 -2.01 -0.93
C PHE A 61 -27.83 -1.76 -1.64
N ARG A 62 -27.43 -2.60 -2.61
CA ARG A 62 -26.27 -2.34 -3.47
C ARG A 62 -26.38 -0.97 -4.16
N GLY A 63 -25.33 -0.17 -4.03
CA GLY A 63 -25.22 1.14 -4.69
C GLY A 63 -25.95 2.30 -4.01
N TRP A 64 -26.62 2.07 -2.87
CA TRP A 64 -27.20 3.16 -2.07
C TRP A 64 -26.24 3.76 -1.04
N ASN A 65 -25.08 3.15 -0.80
CA ASN A 65 -24.08 3.60 0.20
C ASN A 65 -24.75 3.94 1.56
N ILE A 66 -25.67 3.09 2.01
CA ILE A 66 -26.63 3.37 3.11
C ILE A 66 -25.92 3.67 4.44
N ASP A 67 -24.72 3.16 4.62
CA ASP A 67 -23.87 3.32 5.79
C ASP A 67 -22.63 4.20 5.54
N GLY A 68 -22.51 4.80 4.34
CA GLY A 68 -21.37 5.60 3.92
C GLY A 68 -20.05 4.82 3.79
N GLN A 69 -20.09 3.49 3.95
CA GLN A 69 -18.87 2.68 4.05
C GLN A 69 -18.15 2.60 2.71
N GLU A 70 -18.87 2.50 1.59
CA GLU A 70 -18.25 2.37 0.26
C GLU A 70 -17.41 3.62 -0.08
N GLU A 71 -17.96 4.81 0.16
CA GLU A 71 -17.23 6.07 -0.06
C GLU A 71 -16.02 6.21 0.87
N ARG A 72 -16.15 5.79 2.14
CA ARG A 72 -15.04 5.79 3.10
C ARG A 72 -13.93 4.83 2.67
N VAL A 73 -14.26 3.59 2.29
CA VAL A 73 -13.30 2.61 1.77
C VAL A 73 -12.52 3.23 0.62
N VAL A 74 -13.21 3.72 -0.40
CA VAL A 74 -12.58 4.29 -1.61
C VAL A 74 -11.65 5.44 -1.24
N ARG A 75 -12.09 6.34 -0.33
CA ARG A 75 -11.29 7.47 0.12
C ARG A 75 -9.98 7.03 0.79
N TYR A 76 -10.03 6.13 1.76
CA TYR A 76 -8.84 5.72 2.52
C TYR A 76 -7.93 4.80 1.71
N VAL A 77 -8.49 3.91 0.89
CA VAL A 77 -7.74 3.11 -0.10
C VAL A 77 -6.96 4.02 -1.05
N ASN A 78 -7.61 5.06 -1.60
CA ASN A 78 -6.95 6.02 -2.48
C ASN A 78 -5.86 6.82 -1.75
N LYS A 79 -6.06 7.11 -0.47
CA LYS A 79 -5.06 7.78 0.37
C LYS A 79 -3.82 6.90 0.59
N VAL A 80 -4.00 5.61 0.92
CA VAL A 80 -2.88 4.64 1.01
C VAL A 80 -2.16 4.52 -0.34
N ARG A 81 -2.90 4.40 -1.44
CA ARG A 81 -2.34 4.36 -2.81
C ARG A 81 -1.51 5.60 -3.13
N SER A 82 -1.94 6.79 -2.70
CA SER A 82 -1.21 8.04 -2.95
C SER A 82 0.20 8.04 -2.33
N TYR A 83 0.41 7.25 -1.26
CA TYR A 83 1.70 7.04 -0.63
C TYR A 83 2.50 5.88 -1.25
N ASN A 84 1.85 4.73 -1.48
CA ASN A 84 2.53 3.50 -1.90
C ASN A 84 2.87 3.51 -3.40
N ASN A 85 1.97 3.96 -4.26
CA ASN A 85 2.14 3.85 -5.72
C ASN A 85 3.40 4.56 -6.24
N PRO A 86 3.74 5.79 -5.81
CA PRO A 86 4.98 6.43 -6.26
C PRO A 86 6.23 5.63 -5.91
N ILE A 87 6.26 4.98 -4.75
CA ILE A 87 7.38 4.12 -4.34
C ILE A 87 7.46 2.90 -5.27
N ILE A 88 6.32 2.29 -5.58
CA ILE A 88 6.24 1.11 -6.46
C ILE A 88 6.66 1.48 -7.88
N ASP A 89 6.17 2.60 -8.42
CA ASP A 89 6.49 3.07 -9.77
C ASP A 89 7.99 3.30 -9.94
N GLU A 90 8.64 3.94 -8.97
CA GLU A 90 10.09 4.12 -8.94
C GLU A 90 10.85 2.78 -8.92
N ARG A 91 10.34 1.78 -8.20
CA ARG A 91 10.98 0.45 -8.12
C ARG A 91 10.75 -0.38 -9.37
N VAL A 92 9.60 -0.24 -10.02
CA VAL A 92 9.30 -0.86 -11.32
C VAL A 92 10.25 -0.31 -12.38
N GLU A 93 10.38 1.01 -12.46
CA GLU A 93 11.32 1.67 -13.37
C GLU A 93 12.77 1.19 -13.10
N LEU A 94 13.18 1.14 -11.83
CA LEU A 94 14.51 0.68 -11.44
C LEU A 94 14.80 -0.75 -11.93
N TRP A 95 13.92 -1.71 -11.65
CA TRP A 95 14.15 -3.12 -11.96
C TRP A 95 13.89 -3.49 -13.41
N ARG A 96 12.89 -2.89 -14.05
CA ARG A 96 12.44 -3.30 -15.37
C ARG A 96 13.04 -2.46 -16.50
N GLU A 97 13.49 -1.25 -16.20
CA GLU A 97 14.01 -0.30 -17.22
C GLU A 97 15.48 0.07 -17.00
N LYS A 98 15.92 0.21 -15.74
CA LYS A 98 17.29 0.69 -15.40
C LYS A 98 18.29 -0.41 -15.05
N GLY A 99 17.92 -1.69 -15.22
CA GLY A 99 18.82 -2.83 -15.00
C GLY A 99 18.92 -3.32 -13.55
N GLY A 100 18.12 -2.79 -12.63
CA GLY A 100 17.98 -3.30 -11.27
C GLY A 100 19.10 -2.96 -10.30
N LYS A 101 19.13 -3.70 -9.18
CA LYS A 101 20.17 -3.63 -8.14
C LYS A 101 20.98 -4.93 -8.12
N ALA A 102 22.06 -4.93 -7.34
CA ALA A 102 22.86 -6.13 -7.09
C ALA A 102 22.09 -7.28 -6.41
N ALA A 103 21.04 -6.97 -5.64
CA ALA A 103 20.23 -7.96 -4.93
C ALA A 103 18.77 -7.50 -4.79
N VAL A 104 17.88 -8.49 -4.68
CA VAL A 104 16.49 -8.33 -4.24
C VAL A 104 16.50 -8.18 -2.72
N GLU A 105 15.98 -7.07 -2.20
CA GLU A 105 16.16 -6.69 -0.79
C GLU A 105 14.86 -6.70 0.04
N ASP A 106 13.71 -6.55 -0.63
CA ASP A 106 12.40 -6.40 0.01
C ASP A 106 11.30 -7.16 -0.75
N TRP A 107 10.08 -7.18 -0.20
CA TRP A 107 8.96 -7.92 -0.80
C TRP A 107 8.56 -7.33 -2.16
N ILE A 108 8.67 -6.02 -2.33
CA ILE A 108 8.31 -5.36 -3.59
C ILE A 108 9.31 -5.69 -4.69
N ASP A 109 10.60 -5.75 -4.38
CA ASP A 109 11.60 -6.26 -5.31
C ASP A 109 11.28 -7.68 -5.75
N THR A 110 10.87 -8.52 -4.81
CA THR A 110 10.48 -9.90 -5.11
C THR A 110 9.32 -9.94 -6.09
N PHE A 111 8.24 -9.20 -5.84
CA PHE A 111 7.08 -9.16 -6.73
C PHE A 111 7.39 -8.56 -8.10
N ILE A 112 8.18 -7.49 -8.15
CA ILE A 112 8.52 -6.80 -9.40
C ILE A 112 9.43 -7.66 -10.28
N THR A 113 10.35 -8.42 -9.67
CA THR A 113 11.36 -9.22 -10.39
C THR A 113 10.93 -10.66 -10.65
N LEU A 114 9.85 -11.14 -10.03
CA LEU A 114 9.33 -12.49 -10.21
C LEU A 114 8.97 -12.73 -11.68
N LYS A 115 9.60 -13.75 -12.27
CA LYS A 115 9.38 -14.18 -13.66
C LYS A 115 8.90 -15.61 -13.72
N ASP A 116 8.08 -15.91 -14.72
CA ASP A 116 7.68 -17.27 -15.06
C ASP A 116 8.79 -18.04 -15.79
N GLU A 117 8.50 -19.30 -16.12
CA GLU A 117 9.41 -20.17 -16.88
C GLU A 117 9.77 -19.65 -18.28
N ASN A 118 8.98 -18.73 -18.84
CA ASN A 118 9.20 -18.10 -20.14
C ASN A 118 9.95 -16.76 -20.02
N GLY A 119 10.36 -16.37 -18.80
CA GLY A 119 11.05 -15.11 -18.52
C GLY A 119 10.15 -13.87 -18.53
N LYS A 120 8.82 -14.04 -18.59
CA LYS A 120 7.84 -12.95 -18.48
C LYS A 120 7.60 -12.62 -17.02
N TYR A 121 7.42 -11.34 -16.70
CA TYR A 121 7.03 -10.94 -15.34
C TYR A 121 5.71 -11.58 -14.94
N TYR A 122 5.73 -12.26 -13.79
CA TYR A 122 4.57 -12.98 -13.25
C TYR A 122 3.50 -12.02 -12.73
N ILE A 123 3.93 -10.88 -12.17
CA ILE A 123 3.05 -9.87 -11.56
C ILE A 123 3.20 -8.55 -12.34
N THR A 124 2.08 -7.96 -12.73
CA THR A 124 2.03 -6.64 -13.38
C THR A 124 2.23 -5.50 -12.38
N PRO A 125 2.69 -4.31 -12.81
CA PRO A 125 2.81 -3.17 -11.90
C PRO A 125 1.50 -2.81 -11.18
N ASP A 126 0.36 -2.95 -11.85
CA ASP A 126 -0.94 -2.68 -11.26
C ASP A 126 -1.35 -3.71 -10.21
N GLU A 127 -1.01 -5.00 -10.42
CA GLU A 127 -1.20 -6.04 -9.39
C GLU A 127 -0.28 -5.81 -8.19
N VAL A 128 0.98 -5.39 -8.39
CA VAL A 128 1.87 -5.02 -7.27
C VAL A 128 1.26 -3.87 -6.45
N LYS A 129 0.70 -2.85 -7.12
CA LYS A 129 0.01 -1.74 -6.46
C LYS A 129 -1.25 -2.21 -5.71
N ALA A 130 -2.00 -3.13 -6.28
CA ALA A 130 -3.18 -3.71 -5.63
C ALA A 130 -2.81 -4.45 -4.34
N GLN A 131 -1.78 -5.31 -4.40
CA GLN A 131 -1.27 -6.09 -3.26
C GLN A 131 -0.64 -5.24 -2.15
N CYS A 132 -0.30 -3.98 -2.42
CA CYS A 132 0.22 -3.04 -1.43
C CYS A 132 -0.86 -2.26 -0.68
N VAL A 133 -2.11 -2.61 -0.88
CA VAL A 133 -3.28 -1.96 -0.27
C VAL A 133 -4.24 -2.99 0.33
N GLU A 134 -4.33 -4.19 -0.25
CA GLU A 134 -4.94 -5.36 0.38
C GLU A 134 -4.23 -5.76 1.68
#